data_AF-A0A938LNH2-F1
#
_entry.id   AF-A0A938LNH2-F1
#
_cell.length_a   1.000
_cell.length_b   1.000
_cell.length_c   1.000
_cell.angle_alpha   90.00
_cell.angle_beta   90.00
_cell.angle_gamma   90.00
#
_symmetry.space_group_name_H-M   'P 1'
#
loop_
_entity.id
_entity.type
_entity.pdbx_description
1 polymer ?
#
loop_
_entity_poly.entity_id
_entity_poly.type
_entity_poly.pdbx_seq_one_letter_code
_entity_poly.pdbx_strand_id
1 'polypeptide(L)'
;MPEGTCTTLGIGVLGMMRKAAILILWLWGVALWGGSVAGGAPDSSGLALPQIVAGEARQPQALNWAGIYGLRQIDPGLTGAGVRLGVICRSLTYLDGNPQNDYQPNTKHACFADTQWQFYDSRGLTPRESPHSTAVCSILFGDDPAAVTPYLDPFLYQGAAPGTEGHVYELYHFVAQHVHPQNPPQVDVITASFGQELEDWWTRGIEALIEHHGLVFVASIGNGSNSSEPPFYPGAGANAISVGVVSSVNALNPATKLARFALAYPQESSAGPTDDGRCKPDLIAPGNCLVAAADGTEGYAMAGNWSSFSTPVVAGVAALLVQAARQDESLQLAVSPQGGNTVLKAVLMTSAVKLPYWRKGRLGPEDDHEAPLDYVQGAGVVDAVRAHRLLTAGRGRPGAVGTSGWDLNQLETQRTFQQVYQVTVPEPADKMLTATLTWNRHYSDQYPFHRLSDKDSDLRLEVWAVDPAHPNRDVLLDYSDSRVDNVEHIFFVTVPPYAQYKIVVTYANLSGVMPAATERYALAWTVDEKSREENILWYDLNADGIVNELDFKILMDNLMQVRKSPQSYLIGDINMDGTIDARDVQELLER
;
A
#
# COMPACT_ATOMS: atom_id res chain seq x y z
N MET A 1 58.92 20.97 -21.84
CA MET A 1 59.20 22.13 -22.70
C MET A 1 60.19 21.72 -23.77
N PRO A 2 60.16 22.29 -24.99
CA PRO A 2 59.26 23.33 -25.55
C PRO A 2 58.44 22.77 -26.75
N GLU A 3 57.54 23.41 -27.51
CA GLU A 3 56.64 24.60 -27.45
C GLU A 3 55.67 24.47 -28.67
N GLY A 4 54.43 24.98 -28.55
CA GLY A 4 53.47 25.28 -29.64
C GLY A 4 52.57 24.10 -30.09
N THR A 5 51.24 24.21 -30.30
CA THR A 5 50.28 25.33 -30.42
C THR A 5 48.88 24.78 -30.07
N CYS A 6 48.04 25.59 -29.41
CA CYS A 6 46.66 25.26 -29.03
C CYS A 6 45.72 26.29 -29.66
N THR A 7 44.74 25.84 -30.44
CA THR A 7 43.66 26.65 -31.02
C THR A 7 42.35 26.36 -30.30
N THR A 8 41.75 27.45 -29.82
CA THR A 8 40.51 27.59 -29.06
C THR A 8 39.27 27.50 -29.95
N LEU A 9 38.26 26.74 -29.50
CA LEU A 9 36.86 26.87 -29.92
C LEU A 9 35.98 26.60 -28.70
N GLY A 10 35.57 27.67 -28.02
CA GLY A 10 34.68 27.63 -26.87
C GLY A 10 33.86 28.90 -26.82
N ILE A 11 32.63 28.86 -27.33
CA ILE A 11 31.57 29.82 -27.03
C ILE A 11 30.24 29.06 -27.10
N GLY A 12 29.64 28.78 -25.94
CA GLY A 12 28.34 28.11 -25.89
C GLY A 12 27.79 27.78 -24.50
N VAL A 13 28.35 28.30 -23.39
CA VAL A 13 27.79 28.10 -22.02
C VAL A 13 27.98 29.35 -21.12
N LEU A 14 28.11 30.56 -21.69
CA LEU A 14 28.33 31.79 -20.90
C LEU A 14 27.14 32.78 -20.94
N GLY A 15 25.93 32.30 -21.24
CA GLY A 15 24.71 33.11 -21.31
C GLY A 15 23.86 33.12 -20.04
N MET A 16 23.94 32.11 -19.17
CA MET A 16 23.03 31.96 -18.01
C MET A 16 23.62 32.43 -16.67
N MET A 17 24.94 32.58 -16.56
CA MET A 17 25.60 33.05 -15.32
C MET A 17 25.70 34.58 -15.16
N ARG A 18 24.94 35.37 -15.94
CA ARG A 18 24.97 36.85 -15.86
C ARG A 18 23.74 37.51 -15.22
N LYS A 19 22.73 36.75 -14.80
CA LYS A 19 21.58 37.30 -14.04
C LYS A 19 21.61 37.01 -12.53
N ALA A 20 22.49 36.11 -12.06
CA ALA A 20 22.63 35.81 -10.63
C ALA A 20 23.67 36.68 -9.88
N ALA A 21 24.39 37.58 -10.58
CA ALA A 21 25.49 38.37 -10.00
C ALA A 21 25.15 39.84 -9.69
N ILE A 22 23.86 40.23 -9.71
CA ILE A 22 23.43 41.63 -9.46
C ILE A 22 22.75 41.82 -8.08
N LEU A 23 22.58 40.77 -7.27
CA LEU A 23 21.97 40.90 -5.93
C LEU A 23 22.92 40.60 -4.75
N ILE A 24 24.24 40.69 -4.95
CA ILE A 24 25.24 40.57 -3.86
C ILE A 24 26.23 41.72 -4.00
N LEU A 25 25.81 42.95 -3.70
CA LEU A 25 26.69 44.11 -3.57
C LEU A 25 25.99 45.29 -2.88
N TRP A 26 25.37 45.05 -1.72
CA TRP A 26 24.89 46.12 -0.83
C TRP A 26 25.03 45.76 0.66
N LEU A 27 26.17 45.17 1.04
CA LEU A 27 26.54 45.03 2.45
C LEU A 27 28.03 45.35 2.60
N TRP A 28 28.32 46.57 3.06
CA TRP A 28 29.28 46.95 4.11
C TRP A 28 29.93 48.32 3.86
N GLY A 29 29.55 49.30 4.71
CA GLY A 29 30.43 50.39 5.13
C GLY A 29 29.90 51.81 4.95
N VAL A 30 29.26 52.39 5.98
CA VAL A 30 29.66 53.64 6.67
C VAL A 30 28.95 53.69 8.04
N ALA A 31 29.69 54.06 9.08
CA ALA A 31 29.29 54.11 10.50
C ALA A 31 28.66 55.45 10.92
N LEU A 32 27.99 55.41 12.10
CA LEU A 32 27.71 56.48 13.07
C LEU A 32 26.62 57.53 12.77
N TRP A 33 25.42 57.35 13.35
CA TRP A 33 24.87 58.17 14.44
C TRP A 33 23.57 57.58 15.01
N GLY A 34 23.32 57.82 16.30
CA GLY A 34 22.38 57.05 17.14
C GLY A 34 20.88 57.33 16.99
N GLY A 35 20.10 56.43 17.59
CA GLY A 35 18.65 56.55 17.74
C GLY A 35 17.99 55.18 17.86
N SER A 36 17.72 54.76 19.09
CA SER A 36 16.98 53.53 19.43
C SER A 36 15.54 53.58 18.92
N VAL A 37 15.15 52.68 18.00
CA VAL A 37 13.75 52.23 17.79
C VAL A 37 13.77 50.79 17.26
N ALA A 38 12.90 49.95 17.84
CA ALA A 38 12.71 48.53 17.54
C ALA A 38 12.42 48.25 16.05
N GLY A 39 13.03 47.19 15.50
CA GLY A 39 12.77 46.67 14.17
C GLY A 39 12.73 45.14 14.20
N GLY A 40 11.60 44.58 13.76
CA GLY A 40 11.41 43.13 13.60
C GLY A 40 12.36 42.55 12.54
N ALA A 41 12.74 41.29 12.76
CA ALA A 41 13.46 40.49 11.78
C ALA A 41 12.51 40.12 10.61
N PRO A 42 13.02 39.94 9.39
CA PRO A 42 12.23 39.48 8.26
C PRO A 42 11.89 37.99 8.45
N ASP A 43 10.61 37.65 8.29
CA ASP A 43 10.12 36.28 8.26
C ASP A 43 10.73 35.51 7.08
N SER A 44 11.39 34.40 7.37
CA SER A 44 11.60 33.30 6.44
C SER A 44 10.25 32.58 6.27
N SER A 45 9.40 33.06 5.37
CA SER A 45 8.08 32.48 5.12
C SER A 45 8.18 31.22 4.26
N GLY A 46 8.51 30.09 4.89
CA GLY A 46 8.15 28.77 4.34
C GLY A 46 6.65 28.51 4.54
N LEU A 47 6.01 27.81 3.61
CA LEU A 47 4.60 27.43 3.72
C LEU A 47 4.45 26.31 4.76
N ALA A 48 4.24 26.69 6.02
CA ALA A 48 3.98 25.76 7.11
C ALA A 48 2.53 25.25 7.08
N LEU A 49 2.33 23.98 7.42
CA LEU A 49 0.99 23.38 7.54
C LEU A 49 0.12 24.11 8.60
N PRO A 50 -1.19 24.32 8.34
CA PRO A 50 -2.11 24.81 9.36
C PRO A 50 -2.17 23.87 10.57
N GLN A 51 -2.13 24.43 11.79
CA GLN A 51 -2.35 23.68 13.03
C GLN A 51 -3.78 23.11 13.07
N ILE A 52 -3.91 21.83 13.42
CA ILE A 52 -5.23 21.17 13.56
C ILE A 52 -5.91 21.73 14.83
N VAL A 53 -7.12 22.28 14.68
CA VAL A 53 -7.94 22.77 15.79
C VAL A 53 -8.65 21.60 16.47
N ALA A 54 -8.48 21.49 17.80
CA ALA A 54 -9.01 20.40 18.63
C ALA A 54 -10.54 20.46 18.77
N GLY A 55 -11.22 19.42 18.27
CA GLY A 55 -12.61 19.08 18.57
C GLY A 55 -12.84 17.61 18.21
N GLU A 56 -13.10 16.77 19.22
CA GLU A 56 -13.29 15.30 19.14
C GLU A 56 -12.30 14.58 18.21
N ALA A 57 -11.00 14.81 18.40
CA ALA A 57 -9.99 14.10 17.63
C ALA A 57 -10.11 12.60 17.90
N ARG A 58 -10.38 11.78 16.87
CA ARG A 58 -10.28 10.31 16.97
C ARG A 58 -8.84 9.87 16.76
N GLN A 59 -8.42 8.81 17.41
CA GLN A 59 -7.11 8.18 17.18
C GLN A 59 -7.28 6.66 16.99
N PRO A 60 -6.40 6.01 16.20
CA PRO A 60 -5.29 6.58 15.43
C PRO A 60 -5.74 7.37 14.20
N GLN A 61 -5.11 8.51 13.91
CA GLN A 61 -5.38 9.30 12.69
C GLN A 61 -4.91 8.61 11.40
N ALA A 62 -4.00 7.64 11.49
CA ALA A 62 -3.70 6.70 10.41
C ALA A 62 -4.95 6.04 9.82
N LEU A 63 -5.95 5.71 10.65
CA LEU A 63 -7.20 5.10 10.19
C LEU A 63 -8.11 6.11 9.48
N ASN A 64 -8.02 7.39 9.84
CA ASN A 64 -8.69 8.46 9.10
C ASN A 64 -8.14 8.56 7.69
N TRP A 65 -6.81 8.55 7.57
CA TRP A 65 -6.12 8.68 6.29
C TRP A 65 -6.35 7.46 5.38
N ALA A 66 -6.46 6.26 5.96
CA ALA A 66 -6.89 5.05 5.26
C ALA A 66 -8.40 4.98 4.95
N GLY A 67 -9.17 6.04 5.24
CA GLY A 67 -10.60 6.14 4.95
C GLY A 67 -11.53 5.39 5.91
N ILE A 68 -11.03 4.72 6.96
CA ILE A 68 -11.86 3.89 7.87
C ILE A 68 -12.87 4.75 8.63
N TYR A 69 -12.48 5.92 9.14
CA TYR A 69 -13.42 6.81 9.81
C TYR A 69 -14.42 7.43 8.83
N GLY A 70 -14.00 7.74 7.60
CA GLY A 70 -14.91 8.16 6.54
C GLY A 70 -15.95 7.08 6.22
N LEU A 71 -15.53 5.81 6.15
CA LEU A 71 -16.43 4.68 5.94
C LEU A 71 -17.43 4.54 7.09
N ARG A 72 -17.00 4.71 8.35
CA ARG A 72 -17.90 4.68 9.52
C ARG A 72 -18.86 5.86 9.60
N GLN A 73 -18.52 6.99 8.98
CA GLN A 73 -19.47 8.11 8.83
C GLN A 73 -20.56 7.76 7.80
N ILE A 74 -20.22 6.99 6.77
CA ILE A 74 -21.17 6.50 5.76
C ILE A 74 -22.06 5.39 6.33
N ASP A 75 -21.45 4.41 7.00
CA ASP A 75 -22.15 3.31 7.66
C ASP A 75 -21.57 3.07 9.07
N PRO A 76 -22.21 3.63 10.12
CA PRO A 76 -21.79 3.44 11.50
C PRO A 76 -21.84 1.99 11.99
N GLY A 77 -22.56 1.10 11.28
CA GLY A 77 -22.66 -0.32 11.61
C GLY A 77 -21.42 -1.14 11.22
N LEU A 78 -20.54 -0.58 10.37
CA LEU A 78 -19.30 -1.22 9.95
C LEU A 78 -18.20 -1.11 11.01
N THR A 79 -18.28 -1.99 12.00
CA THR A 79 -17.32 -2.11 13.11
C THR A 79 -16.47 -3.38 13.05
N GLY A 80 -16.77 -4.29 12.12
CA GLY A 80 -16.25 -5.66 12.06
C GLY A 80 -17.09 -6.68 12.82
N ALA A 81 -18.26 -6.29 13.31
CA ALA A 81 -19.18 -7.19 14.01
C ALA A 81 -19.49 -8.46 13.20
N GLY A 82 -19.38 -9.63 13.83
CA GLY A 82 -19.60 -10.93 13.19
C GLY A 82 -18.45 -11.42 12.30
N VAL A 83 -17.30 -10.75 12.34
CA VAL A 83 -16.06 -11.17 11.69
C VAL A 83 -15.06 -11.63 12.75
N ARG A 84 -14.45 -12.79 12.51
CA ARG A 84 -13.37 -13.37 13.33
C ARG A 84 -12.03 -13.02 12.70
N LEU A 85 -11.20 -12.28 13.41
CA LEU A 85 -9.91 -11.79 12.91
C LEU A 85 -8.78 -12.52 13.64
N GLY A 86 -8.03 -13.32 12.89
CA GLY A 86 -6.84 -14.03 13.37
C GLY A 86 -5.61 -13.13 13.37
N VAL A 87 -4.96 -12.96 14.51
CA VAL A 87 -3.66 -12.27 14.63
C VAL A 87 -2.60 -13.31 14.96
N ILE A 88 -1.66 -13.54 14.05
CA ILE A 88 -0.52 -14.42 14.31
C ILE A 88 0.59 -13.58 14.92
N CYS A 89 1.06 -13.99 16.10
CA CYS A 89 2.09 -13.32 16.87
C CYS A 89 3.29 -14.24 17.07
N ARG A 90 4.49 -13.71 16.84
CA ARG A 90 5.71 -14.36 17.32
C ARG A 90 5.87 -14.11 18.81
N SER A 91 6.49 -15.06 19.51
CA SER A 91 7.09 -14.77 20.80
C SER A 91 8.12 -13.65 20.64
N LEU A 92 8.15 -12.72 21.60
CA LEU A 92 9.14 -11.65 21.63
C LEU A 92 10.53 -12.18 22.00
N THR A 93 10.60 -13.18 22.88
CA THR A 93 11.86 -13.75 23.35
C THR A 93 12.01 -15.22 23.00
N TYR A 94 13.27 -15.63 22.80
CA TYR A 94 13.68 -16.98 22.45
C TYR A 94 14.85 -17.40 23.34
N LEU A 95 14.80 -18.61 23.90
CA LEU A 95 15.91 -19.24 24.61
C LEU A 95 16.29 -20.54 23.90
N ASP A 96 17.55 -20.65 23.50
CA ASP A 96 18.08 -21.78 22.72
C ASP A 96 17.22 -22.11 21.48
N GLY A 97 16.70 -21.08 20.80
CA GLY A 97 15.84 -21.20 19.63
C GLY A 97 14.37 -21.54 19.93
N ASN A 98 13.98 -21.69 21.20
CA ASN A 98 12.60 -22.00 21.60
C ASN A 98 11.83 -20.74 22.00
N PRO A 99 10.57 -20.56 21.54
CA PRO A 99 9.72 -19.43 21.91
C PRO A 99 9.43 -19.41 23.40
N GLN A 100 9.42 -18.22 24.02
CA GLN A 100 9.14 -18.05 25.46
C GLN A 100 7.67 -17.74 25.77
N ASN A 101 6.79 -17.86 24.78
CA ASN A 101 5.35 -17.68 24.89
C ASN A 101 4.92 -16.27 25.33
N ASP A 102 5.75 -15.25 25.06
CA ASP A 102 5.45 -13.84 25.23
C ASP A 102 4.89 -13.24 23.94
N TYR A 103 3.65 -13.60 23.63
CA TYR A 103 2.96 -13.26 22.37
C TYR A 103 1.63 -12.53 22.58
N GLN A 104 1.05 -12.55 23.78
CA GLN A 104 -0.31 -12.05 24.01
C GLN A 104 -0.32 -10.51 24.09
N PRO A 105 -1.37 -9.82 23.62
CA PRO A 105 -1.56 -8.43 23.95
C PRO A 105 -1.82 -8.27 25.46
N ASN A 106 -1.51 -7.10 26.01
CA ASN A 106 -1.95 -6.72 27.35
C ASN A 106 -3.45 -6.44 27.33
N THR A 107 -4.24 -7.47 27.59
CA THR A 107 -5.72 -7.43 27.59
C THR A 107 -6.32 -6.61 28.73
N LYS A 108 -5.51 -6.14 29.69
CA LYS A 108 -5.97 -5.27 30.79
C LYS A 108 -5.97 -3.80 30.41
N HIS A 109 -5.42 -3.44 29.25
CA HIS A 109 -5.47 -2.08 28.75
C HIS A 109 -6.93 -1.66 28.50
N ALA A 110 -7.30 -0.44 28.90
CA ALA A 110 -8.66 0.07 28.87
C ALA A 110 -9.33 -0.06 27.50
N CYS A 111 -8.56 0.15 26.43
CA CYS A 111 -9.04 0.01 25.06
C CYS A 111 -9.50 -1.40 24.65
N PHE A 112 -9.20 -2.44 25.43
CA PHE A 112 -9.64 -3.80 25.14
C PHE A 112 -10.77 -4.27 26.05
N ALA A 113 -11.39 -3.37 26.82
CA ALA A 113 -12.40 -3.72 27.82
C ALA A 113 -13.56 -4.56 27.26
N ASP A 114 -13.98 -4.25 26.03
CA ASP A 114 -15.11 -4.92 25.35
C ASP A 114 -14.67 -5.92 24.27
N THR A 115 -13.36 -6.13 24.07
CA THR A 115 -12.86 -7.03 23.02
C THR A 115 -13.09 -8.49 23.41
N GLN A 116 -13.66 -9.27 22.49
CA GLN A 116 -13.83 -10.72 22.65
C GLN A 116 -12.56 -11.45 22.21
N TRP A 117 -11.95 -12.21 23.11
CA TRP A 117 -10.65 -12.84 22.89
C TRP A 117 -10.69 -14.36 22.87
N GLN A 118 -9.95 -14.95 21.93
CA GLN A 118 -9.53 -16.34 21.95
C GLN A 118 -8.00 -16.42 21.81
N PHE A 119 -7.33 -17.17 22.67
CA PHE A 119 -5.87 -17.33 22.68
C PHE A 119 -5.48 -18.76 22.35
N TYR A 120 -4.47 -18.91 21.49
CA TYR A 120 -4.04 -20.20 20.97
C TYR A 120 -2.52 -20.34 21.08
N ASP A 121 -2.07 -21.22 21.98
CA ASP A 121 -0.65 -21.56 22.15
C ASP A 121 -0.44 -23.06 22.44
N SER A 122 0.81 -23.48 22.33
CA SER A 122 1.24 -24.79 22.80
C SER A 122 1.44 -24.69 24.31
N ARG A 123 0.64 -25.43 25.09
CA ARG A 123 0.46 -25.33 26.56
C ARG A 123 1.70 -25.65 27.44
N GLY A 124 2.91 -25.29 27.01
CA GLY A 124 4.18 -25.61 27.68
C GLY A 124 4.76 -24.52 28.58
N LEU A 125 4.45 -23.25 28.30
CA LEU A 125 4.90 -22.09 29.09
C LEU A 125 3.72 -21.19 29.41
N THR A 126 3.76 -20.49 30.55
CA THR A 126 2.74 -19.48 30.87
C THR A 126 2.85 -18.34 29.86
N PRO A 127 1.75 -17.98 29.17
CA PRO A 127 1.76 -16.85 28.25
C PRO A 127 2.13 -15.54 28.94
N ARG A 128 2.83 -14.66 28.23
CA ARG A 128 3.16 -13.31 28.70
C ARG A 128 2.76 -12.24 27.68
N GLU A 129 2.65 -11.03 28.20
CA GLU A 129 2.32 -9.83 27.45
C GLU A 129 3.48 -9.45 26.52
N SER A 130 3.14 -9.05 25.29
CA SER A 130 4.05 -8.63 24.23
C SER A 130 3.69 -7.21 23.81
N PRO A 131 4.62 -6.24 23.93
CA PRO A 131 4.39 -4.87 23.48
C PRO A 131 4.01 -4.74 22.01
N HIS A 132 4.62 -5.57 21.15
CA HIS A 132 4.32 -5.58 19.73
C HIS A 132 2.90 -6.09 19.46
N SER A 133 2.50 -7.19 20.12
CA SER A 133 1.14 -7.73 20.04
C SER A 133 0.09 -6.74 20.56
N THR A 134 0.36 -6.10 21.71
CA THR A 134 -0.50 -5.03 22.26
C THR A 134 -0.70 -3.90 21.25
N ALA A 135 0.37 -3.44 20.60
CA ALA A 135 0.30 -2.37 19.63
C ALA A 135 -0.52 -2.77 18.39
N VAL A 136 -0.23 -3.91 17.78
CA VAL A 136 -0.97 -4.44 16.61
C VAL A 136 -2.45 -4.64 16.95
N CYS A 137 -2.74 -5.27 18.09
CA CYS A 137 -4.10 -5.49 18.55
C CYS A 137 -4.83 -4.17 18.83
N SER A 138 -4.17 -3.14 19.35
CA SER A 138 -4.81 -1.84 19.61
C SER A 138 -5.26 -1.16 18.32
N ILE A 139 -4.47 -1.26 17.25
CA ILE A 139 -4.83 -0.73 15.93
C ILE A 139 -6.07 -1.44 15.38
N LEU A 140 -6.26 -2.72 15.65
CA LEU A 140 -7.39 -3.51 15.16
C LEU A 140 -8.63 -3.35 16.04
N PHE A 141 -8.50 -3.64 17.32
CA PHE A 141 -9.62 -3.94 18.21
C PHE A 141 -9.93 -2.86 19.23
N GLY A 142 -9.03 -1.88 19.41
CA GLY A 142 -9.14 -0.95 20.53
C GLY A 142 -10.38 -0.07 20.46
N ASP A 143 -11.03 0.18 21.58
CA ASP A 143 -12.09 1.17 21.74
C ASP A 143 -12.00 1.77 23.14
N ASP A 144 -11.66 3.05 23.23
CA ASP A 144 -11.50 3.76 24.51
C ASP A 144 -12.04 5.21 24.38
N PRO A 145 -13.22 5.50 24.93
CA PRO A 145 -13.80 6.84 24.88
C PRO A 145 -13.15 7.83 25.86
N ALA A 146 -12.26 7.37 26.75
CA ALA A 146 -11.60 8.17 27.77
C ALA A 146 -10.08 8.22 27.58
N ALA A 147 -9.60 7.97 26.34
CA ALA A 147 -8.19 7.84 26.04
C ALA A 147 -7.40 9.15 26.24
N VAL A 148 -6.22 9.02 26.83
CA VAL A 148 -5.30 10.13 27.12
C VAL A 148 -3.85 9.79 26.82
N THR A 149 -3.06 10.80 26.48
CA THR A 149 -1.60 10.70 26.35
C THR A 149 -0.94 12.03 26.72
N PRO A 150 0.33 12.08 27.18
CA PRO A 150 0.95 13.33 27.61
C PRO A 150 1.13 14.42 26.54
N TYR A 151 0.95 14.08 25.26
CA TYR A 151 1.25 14.97 24.13
C TYR A 151 0.06 15.25 23.20
N LEU A 152 -1.16 14.82 23.56
CA LEU A 152 -2.41 15.20 22.89
C LEU A 152 -3.45 15.58 23.94
N ASP A 153 -4.42 16.42 23.55
CA ASP A 153 -5.66 16.58 24.31
C ASP A 153 -6.43 15.24 24.36
N PRO A 154 -7.33 15.03 25.36
CA PRO A 154 -8.16 13.82 25.43
C PRO A 154 -8.89 13.53 24.11
N PHE A 155 -8.95 12.25 23.74
CA PHE A 155 -9.42 11.80 22.44
C PHE A 155 -10.26 10.52 22.56
N LEU A 156 -10.98 10.19 21.48
CA LEU A 156 -11.64 8.89 21.34
C LEU A 156 -10.67 7.94 20.62
N TYR A 157 -10.24 6.86 21.28
CA TYR A 157 -9.48 5.82 20.61
C TYR A 157 -10.43 4.82 19.98
N GLN A 158 -10.29 4.57 18.67
CA GLN A 158 -11.10 3.59 17.97
C GLN A 158 -10.28 2.90 16.89
N GLY A 159 -10.02 1.60 17.07
CA GLY A 159 -9.29 0.74 16.15
C GLY A 159 -10.02 0.54 14.82
N ALA A 160 -9.41 -0.23 13.94
CA ALA A 160 -9.83 -0.42 12.55
C ALA A 160 -11.06 -1.32 12.41
N ALA A 161 -11.27 -2.26 13.34
CA ALA A 161 -12.43 -3.14 13.38
C ALA A 161 -12.74 -3.59 14.84
N PRO A 162 -13.14 -2.66 15.73
CA PRO A 162 -13.30 -2.90 17.17
C PRO A 162 -14.41 -3.90 17.52
N GLY A 163 -15.35 -4.15 16.60
CA GLY A 163 -16.44 -5.11 16.79
C GLY A 163 -16.10 -6.56 16.43
N THR A 164 -14.88 -6.85 15.98
CA THR A 164 -14.46 -8.21 15.61
C THR A 164 -14.20 -9.09 16.83
N GLU A 165 -14.32 -10.41 16.65
CA GLU A 165 -13.76 -11.39 17.60
C GLU A 165 -12.26 -11.54 17.31
N GLY A 166 -11.41 -11.29 18.32
CA GLY A 166 -9.96 -11.36 18.22
C GLY A 166 -9.43 -12.76 18.54
N HIS A 167 -8.89 -13.45 17.53
CA HIS A 167 -8.26 -14.75 17.68
C HIS A 167 -6.73 -14.61 17.61
N VAL A 168 -6.04 -14.67 18.74
CA VAL A 168 -4.59 -14.44 18.81
C VAL A 168 -3.85 -15.77 18.89
N TYR A 169 -3.01 -16.04 17.89
CA TYR A 169 -2.25 -17.27 17.76
C TYR A 169 -0.77 -17.03 18.02
N GLU A 170 -0.16 -17.88 18.85
CA GLU A 170 1.30 -18.03 18.86
C GLU A 170 1.75 -18.68 17.54
N LEU A 171 2.82 -18.18 16.93
CA LEU A 171 3.29 -18.59 15.59
C LEU A 171 3.49 -20.11 15.48
N TYR A 172 4.26 -20.74 16.37
CA TYR A 172 4.55 -22.16 16.25
C TYR A 172 3.33 -23.03 16.55
N HIS A 173 2.42 -22.56 17.40
CA HIS A 173 1.10 -23.17 17.52
C HIS A 173 0.34 -23.11 16.20
N PHE A 174 0.26 -21.93 15.55
CA PHE A 174 -0.41 -21.78 14.26
C PHE A 174 0.22 -22.69 13.19
N VAL A 175 1.55 -22.74 13.15
CA VAL A 175 2.28 -23.60 12.23
C VAL A 175 1.97 -25.08 12.48
N ALA A 176 1.96 -25.53 13.73
CA ALA A 176 1.70 -26.92 14.07
C ALA A 176 0.24 -27.35 13.86
N GLN A 177 -0.73 -26.47 14.13
CA GLN A 177 -2.15 -26.80 14.11
C GLN A 177 -2.84 -26.51 12.77
N HIS A 178 -2.33 -25.55 12.01
CA HIS A 178 -2.94 -25.09 10.76
C HIS A 178 -2.05 -25.33 9.55
N VAL A 179 -0.80 -24.85 9.58
CA VAL A 179 0.10 -24.89 8.41
C VAL A 179 0.55 -26.32 8.10
N HIS A 180 1.15 -27.02 9.06
CA HIS A 180 1.67 -28.37 8.83
C HIS A 180 0.57 -29.39 8.47
N PRO A 181 -0.61 -29.42 9.12
CA PRO A 181 -1.68 -30.34 8.74
C PRO A 181 -2.59 -29.81 7.62
N GLN A 182 -2.37 -28.59 7.12
CA GLN A 182 -3.24 -27.90 6.15
C GLN A 182 -4.70 -27.78 6.61
N ASN A 183 -4.90 -27.56 7.92
CA ASN A 183 -6.22 -27.37 8.52
C ASN A 183 -6.57 -25.88 8.55
N PRO A 184 -7.66 -25.44 7.89
CA PRO A 184 -8.02 -24.03 7.88
C PRO A 184 -8.40 -23.56 9.29
N PRO A 185 -7.84 -22.43 9.77
CA PRO A 185 -8.30 -21.82 11.02
C PRO A 185 -9.73 -21.30 10.86
N GLN A 186 -10.47 -21.29 11.96
CA GLN A 186 -11.86 -20.84 11.99
C GLN A 186 -11.94 -19.32 12.14
N VAL A 187 -11.32 -18.60 11.20
CA VAL A 187 -11.26 -17.14 11.13
C VAL A 187 -11.50 -16.68 9.69
N ASP A 188 -11.85 -15.41 9.53
CA ASP A 188 -12.32 -14.87 8.25
C ASP A 188 -11.24 -13.99 7.58
N VAL A 189 -10.43 -13.30 8.40
CA VAL A 189 -9.25 -12.54 7.98
C VAL A 189 -8.10 -12.91 8.92
N ILE A 190 -6.90 -13.07 8.37
CA ILE A 190 -5.68 -13.34 9.13
C ILE A 190 -4.69 -12.21 8.88
N THR A 191 -4.01 -11.77 9.93
CA THR A 191 -2.93 -10.80 9.85
C THR A 191 -1.65 -11.28 10.52
N ALA A 192 -0.51 -10.99 9.90
CA ALA A 192 0.82 -11.33 10.39
C ALA A 192 1.78 -10.12 10.24
N SER A 193 2.03 -9.42 11.35
CA SER A 193 2.95 -8.28 11.42
C SER A 193 4.38 -8.70 11.79
N PHE A 194 4.91 -9.69 11.07
CA PHE A 194 6.27 -10.19 11.20
C PHE A 194 6.72 -10.87 9.90
N GLY A 195 8.01 -11.13 9.77
CA GLY A 195 8.51 -11.94 8.68
C GLY A 195 9.98 -12.34 8.81
N GLN A 196 10.47 -13.01 7.77
CA GLN A 196 11.86 -13.41 7.56
C GLN A 196 12.22 -13.24 6.07
N GLU A 197 13.50 -13.02 5.78
CA GLU A 197 13.99 -12.78 4.41
C GLU A 197 13.78 -13.98 3.46
N LEU A 198 14.01 -15.20 3.97
CA LEU A 198 14.04 -16.40 3.14
C LEU A 198 12.70 -17.16 3.19
N GLU A 199 12.28 -17.65 2.03
CA GLU A 199 11.19 -18.62 1.95
C GLU A 199 11.57 -19.90 2.69
N ASP A 200 10.64 -20.43 3.49
CA ASP A 200 10.77 -21.72 4.17
C ASP A 200 9.49 -22.55 4.00
N TRP A 201 9.54 -23.84 4.36
CA TRP A 201 8.40 -24.75 4.23
C TRP A 201 7.13 -24.21 4.90
N TRP A 202 7.22 -23.51 6.03
CA TRP A 202 6.04 -23.00 6.73
C TRP A 202 5.43 -21.79 6.03
N THR A 203 6.26 -20.96 5.38
CA THR A 203 5.77 -19.84 4.55
C THR A 203 5.06 -20.36 3.30
N ARG A 204 5.59 -21.40 2.66
CA ARG A 204 4.91 -22.10 1.57
C ARG A 204 3.64 -22.82 2.03
N GLY A 205 3.63 -23.36 3.23
CA GLY A 205 2.44 -23.95 3.83
C GLY A 205 1.34 -22.92 4.10
N ILE A 206 1.69 -21.66 4.41
CA ILE A 206 0.72 -20.54 4.48
C ILE A 206 0.15 -20.26 3.09
N GLU A 207 1.00 -20.19 2.07
CA GLU A 207 0.55 -19.98 0.68
C GLU A 207 -0.39 -21.08 0.19
N ALA A 208 -0.10 -22.34 0.54
CA ALA A 208 -0.98 -23.49 0.31
C ALA A 208 -2.31 -23.35 1.06
N LEU A 209 -2.30 -22.95 2.33
CA LEU A 209 -3.53 -22.71 3.10
C LEU A 209 -4.40 -21.62 2.44
N ILE A 210 -3.79 -20.54 1.96
CA ILE A 210 -4.50 -19.45 1.28
C ILE A 210 -5.15 -19.97 -0.01
N GLU A 211 -4.38 -20.69 -0.83
CA GLU A 211 -4.86 -21.24 -2.10
C GLU A 211 -6.04 -22.20 -1.90
N HIS A 212 -5.87 -23.21 -1.04
CA HIS A 212 -6.81 -24.32 -0.90
C HIS A 212 -8.08 -23.94 -0.13
N HIS A 213 -8.03 -22.92 0.73
CA HIS A 213 -9.15 -22.54 1.59
C HIS A 213 -9.67 -21.11 1.37
N GLY A 214 -9.09 -20.37 0.42
CA GLY A 214 -9.52 -19.02 0.08
C GLY A 214 -9.39 -18.02 1.24
N LEU A 215 -8.33 -18.16 2.05
CA LEU A 215 -8.12 -17.32 3.24
C LEU A 215 -7.66 -15.92 2.85
N VAL A 216 -8.25 -14.88 3.46
CA VAL A 216 -7.73 -13.51 3.36
C VAL A 216 -6.57 -13.38 4.34
N PHE A 217 -5.34 -13.38 3.83
CA PHE A 217 -4.13 -13.31 4.65
C PHE A 217 -3.36 -12.02 4.35
N VAL A 218 -3.23 -11.15 5.34
CA VAL A 218 -2.57 -9.85 5.24
C VAL A 218 -1.24 -9.89 5.98
N ALA A 219 -0.14 -9.52 5.34
CA ALA A 219 1.19 -9.64 5.94
C ALA A 219 2.07 -8.41 5.68
N SER A 220 2.92 -8.09 6.65
CA SER A 220 3.88 -7.00 6.55
C SER A 220 5.00 -7.35 5.57
N ILE A 221 5.42 -6.38 4.75
CA ILE A 221 6.50 -6.55 3.76
C ILE A 221 7.90 -6.64 4.39
N GLY A 222 8.06 -6.21 5.65
CA GLY A 222 9.36 -6.11 6.32
C GLY A 222 9.84 -4.67 6.42
N ASN A 223 10.72 -4.42 7.40
CA ASN A 223 11.30 -3.10 7.65
C ASN A 223 12.81 -3.04 7.33
N GLY A 224 13.43 -4.21 7.09
CA GLY A 224 14.86 -4.40 6.93
C GLY A 224 15.71 -3.95 8.13
N SER A 225 16.94 -4.44 8.23
CA SER A 225 17.97 -3.76 9.05
C SER A 225 18.46 -2.49 8.35
N ASN A 226 18.36 -2.48 7.02
CA ASN A 226 18.25 -1.32 6.14
C ASN A 226 17.11 -1.61 5.16
N SER A 227 16.10 -0.76 5.14
CA SER A 227 14.92 -0.67 4.27
C SER A 227 15.10 -0.84 2.74
N SER A 228 16.29 -1.17 2.25
CA SER A 228 16.54 -1.62 0.86
C SER A 228 16.61 -3.15 0.71
N GLU A 229 16.32 -3.90 1.77
CA GLU A 229 16.32 -5.36 1.78
C GLU A 229 15.06 -5.95 1.11
N PRO A 230 15.16 -7.17 0.54
CA PRO A 230 14.07 -7.80 -0.18
C PRO A 230 12.81 -7.97 0.70
N PRO A 231 11.63 -8.12 0.07
CA PRO A 231 10.39 -8.48 0.75
C PRO A 231 10.53 -9.67 1.71
N PHE A 232 9.98 -9.56 2.92
CA PHE A 232 9.98 -10.66 3.90
C PHE A 232 8.77 -11.58 3.73
N TYR A 233 8.97 -12.88 3.89
CA TYR A 233 7.89 -13.87 3.98
C TYR A 233 7.24 -13.85 5.38
N PRO A 234 5.90 -13.96 5.49
CA PRO A 234 4.96 -14.33 4.44
C PRO A 234 4.50 -13.18 3.52
N GLY A 235 4.85 -11.92 3.78
CA GLY A 235 4.50 -10.78 2.92
C GLY A 235 5.02 -10.89 1.48
N ALA A 236 6.14 -11.57 1.26
CA ALA A 236 6.68 -11.88 -0.06
C ALA A 236 5.92 -13.01 -0.80
N GLY A 237 4.97 -13.68 -0.14
CA GLY A 237 4.10 -14.71 -0.72
C GLY A 237 3.26 -14.18 -1.88
N ALA A 238 2.93 -15.05 -2.83
CA ALA A 238 2.13 -14.70 -4.01
C ALA A 238 0.66 -14.50 -3.65
N ASN A 239 0.12 -15.38 -2.81
CA ASN A 239 -1.28 -15.46 -2.46
C ASN A 239 -1.65 -14.52 -1.31
N ALA A 240 -0.71 -14.21 -0.41
CA ALA A 240 -0.90 -13.19 0.62
C ALA A 240 -1.12 -11.77 0.05
N ILE A 241 -1.80 -10.93 0.83
CA ILE A 241 -1.91 -9.48 0.64
C ILE A 241 -0.76 -8.82 1.42
N SER A 242 0.21 -8.30 0.70
CA SER A 242 1.43 -7.73 1.24
C SER A 242 1.32 -6.23 1.42
N VAL A 243 1.74 -5.73 2.58
CA VAL A 243 1.53 -4.35 2.99
C VAL A 243 2.85 -3.64 3.31
N GLY A 244 3.13 -2.57 2.56
CA GLY A 244 4.22 -1.63 2.83
C GLY A 244 3.78 -0.39 3.60
N VAL A 245 4.66 0.63 3.64
CA VAL A 245 4.49 1.82 4.49
C VAL A 245 4.29 3.08 3.68
N VAL A 246 3.28 3.86 4.06
CA VAL A 246 3.27 5.32 3.86
C VAL A 246 3.74 5.98 5.13
N SER A 247 4.68 6.91 4.99
CA SER A 247 5.32 7.56 6.10
C SER A 247 4.55 8.80 6.56
N SER A 248 4.45 8.96 7.88
CA SER A 248 4.04 10.24 8.45
C SER A 248 5.13 11.29 8.30
N VAL A 249 4.74 12.56 8.23
CA VAL A 249 5.70 13.66 8.33
C VAL A 249 6.43 13.60 9.68
N ASN A 250 7.75 13.79 9.65
CA ASN A 250 8.64 13.92 10.78
C ASN A 250 8.59 15.33 11.42
N ALA A 251 7.37 15.83 11.67
CA ALA A 251 7.18 17.10 12.34
C ALA A 251 7.52 17.02 13.84
N LEU A 252 7.99 18.14 14.41
CA LEU A 252 8.24 18.26 15.85
C LEU A 252 6.95 18.15 16.69
N ASN A 253 5.81 18.57 16.13
CA ASN A 253 4.52 18.48 16.80
C ASN A 253 3.95 17.05 16.69
N PRO A 254 3.70 16.34 17.81
CA PRO A 254 3.20 14.96 17.79
C PRO A 254 1.83 14.80 17.13
N ALA A 255 0.92 15.77 17.31
CA ALA A 255 -0.40 15.73 16.66
C ALA A 255 -0.28 15.82 15.14
N THR A 256 0.62 16.69 14.62
CA THR A 256 0.91 16.78 13.19
C THR A 256 1.54 15.47 12.69
N LYS A 257 2.53 14.93 13.40
CA LYS A 257 3.21 13.67 13.05
C LYS A 257 2.28 12.45 13.06
N LEU A 258 1.20 12.46 13.84
CA LEU A 258 0.20 11.40 13.83
C LEU A 258 -0.88 11.57 12.75
N ALA A 259 -1.13 12.80 12.29
CA ALA A 259 -2.26 13.13 11.42
C ALA A 259 -1.90 13.38 9.95
N ARG A 260 -0.60 13.55 9.63
CA ARG A 260 -0.15 13.93 8.29
C ARG A 260 0.79 12.88 7.73
N PHE A 261 0.44 12.36 6.55
CA PHE A 261 1.21 11.39 5.78
C PHE A 261 1.60 12.02 4.44
N ALA A 262 2.82 11.71 3.98
CA ALA A 262 3.41 12.36 2.81
C ALA A 262 3.57 11.37 1.64
N LEU A 263 4.65 10.58 1.68
CA LEU A 263 5.09 9.70 0.60
C LEU A 263 5.42 8.30 1.12
N ALA A 264 5.60 7.36 0.19
CA ALA A 264 6.22 6.08 0.48
C ALA A 264 7.73 6.22 0.32
N TYR A 265 8.46 6.35 1.42
CA TYR A 265 9.91 6.46 1.38
C TYR A 265 10.51 5.05 1.30
N PRO A 266 11.31 4.72 0.27
CA PRO A 266 11.95 3.41 0.15
C PRO A 266 12.84 3.07 1.34
N GLN A 267 13.27 4.08 2.11
CA GLN A 267 14.09 3.89 3.30
C GLN A 267 13.29 3.57 4.59
N GLU A 268 11.97 3.38 4.51
CA GLU A 268 11.15 3.04 5.68
C GLU A 268 10.34 1.75 5.52
N SER A 269 10.50 1.06 4.39
CA SER A 269 9.81 -0.20 4.07
C SER A 269 10.66 -1.04 3.15
N SER A 270 10.70 -2.35 3.36
CA SER A 270 11.15 -3.28 2.31
C SER A 270 10.33 -3.06 1.03
N ALA A 271 10.96 -3.26 -0.11
CA ALA A 271 10.42 -2.97 -1.44
C ALA A 271 10.77 -4.09 -2.41
N GLY A 272 9.96 -4.26 -3.45
CA GLY A 272 10.16 -5.27 -4.48
C GLY A 272 11.32 -4.98 -5.44
N PRO A 273 11.54 -5.88 -6.41
CA PRO A 273 10.84 -7.16 -6.56
C PRO A 273 11.26 -8.20 -5.52
N THR A 274 10.53 -9.31 -5.43
CA THR A 274 11.02 -10.53 -4.76
C THR A 274 12.21 -11.14 -5.51
N ASP A 275 12.88 -12.13 -4.90
CA ASP A 275 13.98 -12.86 -5.56
C ASP A 275 13.57 -13.54 -6.88
N ASP A 276 12.30 -13.94 -7.01
CA ASP A 276 11.72 -14.51 -8.23
C ASP A 276 11.13 -13.46 -9.19
N GLY A 277 11.35 -12.17 -8.93
CA GLY A 277 11.00 -11.06 -9.82
C GLY A 277 9.58 -10.50 -9.65
N ARG A 278 8.78 -11.03 -8.73
CA ARG A 278 7.40 -10.57 -8.51
C ARG A 278 7.35 -9.18 -7.90
N CYS A 279 6.32 -8.44 -8.25
CA CYS A 279 6.03 -7.15 -7.65
C CYS A 279 5.52 -7.30 -6.22
N LYS A 280 6.15 -6.58 -5.28
CA LYS A 280 5.71 -6.40 -3.90
C LYS A 280 6.13 -5.01 -3.40
N PRO A 281 5.44 -4.41 -2.40
CA PRO A 281 4.21 -4.89 -1.75
C PRO A 281 3.00 -4.91 -2.71
N ASP A 282 1.88 -5.52 -2.31
CA ASP A 282 0.67 -5.44 -3.14
C ASP A 282 0.01 -4.06 -3.02
N LEU A 283 0.09 -3.44 -1.84
CA LEU A 283 -0.37 -2.08 -1.55
C LEU A 283 0.32 -1.53 -0.29
N ILE A 284 0.11 -0.26 0.03
CA ILE A 284 0.69 0.41 1.20
C ILE A 284 -0.38 1.01 2.12
N ALA A 285 -0.01 1.26 3.36
CA ALA A 285 -0.87 1.94 4.33
C ALA A 285 -0.03 2.78 5.32
N PRO A 286 -0.65 3.74 6.03
CA PRO A 286 0.00 4.49 7.11
C PRO A 286 0.79 3.64 8.10
N GLY A 287 2.09 3.90 8.23
CA GLY A 287 2.97 3.18 9.15
C GLY A 287 2.92 3.69 10.59
N ASN A 288 2.71 5.00 10.79
CA ASN A 288 2.72 5.60 12.12
C ASN A 288 1.33 5.67 12.75
N CYS A 289 1.09 4.79 13.72
CA CYS A 289 -0.14 4.78 14.51
C CYS A 289 0.11 5.21 15.96
N LEU A 290 -0.91 5.79 16.58
CA LEU A 290 -1.01 5.83 18.04
C LEU A 290 -1.46 4.45 18.54
N VAL A 291 -0.73 3.85 19.47
CA VAL A 291 -0.92 2.48 19.95
C VAL A 291 -0.96 2.41 21.48
N ALA A 292 -1.64 1.40 22.02
CA ALA A 292 -1.75 1.19 23.46
C ALA A 292 -0.38 0.91 24.11
N ALA A 293 -0.14 1.49 25.27
CA ALA A 293 1.07 1.23 26.05
C ALA A 293 1.04 -0.22 26.58
N ALA A 294 2.16 -0.92 26.45
CA ALA A 294 2.22 -2.34 26.79
C ALA A 294 2.29 -2.62 28.29
N ASP A 295 2.83 -1.70 29.07
CA ASP A 295 3.17 -1.84 30.48
C ASP A 295 2.13 -1.21 31.44
N GLY A 296 1.04 -0.67 30.91
CA GLY A 296 -0.01 0.00 31.67
C GLY A 296 -1.41 -0.55 31.38
N THR A 297 -2.37 -0.16 32.22
CA THR A 297 -3.81 -0.36 31.94
C THR A 297 -4.40 0.80 31.14
N GLU A 298 -3.63 1.86 30.91
CA GLU A 298 -4.02 3.08 30.21
C GLU A 298 -2.79 3.67 29.51
N GLY A 299 -3.03 4.62 28.61
CA GLY A 299 -1.99 5.43 27.97
C GLY A 299 -1.59 4.95 26.59
N TYR A 300 -1.10 5.89 25.78
CA TYR A 300 -0.84 5.66 24.36
C TYR A 300 0.49 6.26 23.89
N ALA A 301 1.16 5.55 22.98
CA ALA A 301 2.45 5.90 22.41
C ALA A 301 2.41 5.97 20.87
N MET A 302 3.24 6.82 20.27
CA MET A 302 3.47 6.81 18.83
C MET A 302 4.35 5.62 18.46
N ALA A 303 3.92 4.83 17.48
CA ALA A 303 4.63 3.62 17.08
C ALA A 303 5.79 3.89 16.11
N GLY A 304 5.71 4.95 15.31
CA GLY A 304 6.65 5.25 14.22
C GLY A 304 6.28 4.52 12.92
N ASN A 305 6.96 4.85 11.82
CA ASN A 305 6.69 4.31 10.49
C ASN A 305 7.21 2.87 10.36
N TRP A 306 6.32 1.88 10.45
CA TRP A 306 6.69 0.47 10.31
C TRP A 306 5.61 -0.35 9.61
N SER A 307 6.02 -1.32 8.78
CA SER A 307 5.09 -2.21 8.09
C SER A 307 4.25 -3.04 9.06
N SER A 308 4.81 -3.40 10.23
CA SER A 308 4.09 -4.04 11.34
C SER A 308 2.80 -3.32 11.76
N PHE A 309 2.75 -2.00 11.60
CA PHE A 309 1.64 -1.15 12.02
C PHE A 309 0.77 -0.68 10.84
N SER A 310 1.28 -0.71 9.61
CA SER A 310 0.46 -0.51 8.41
C SER A 310 -0.36 -1.77 8.04
N THR A 311 0.17 -2.97 8.27
CA THR A 311 -0.54 -4.25 8.07
C THR A 311 -1.88 -4.36 8.81
N PRO A 312 -1.99 -4.06 10.12
CA PRO A 312 -3.28 -4.11 10.81
C PRO A 312 -4.29 -3.06 10.31
N VAL A 313 -3.84 -1.95 9.72
CA VAL A 313 -4.76 -0.99 9.06
C VAL A 313 -5.47 -1.67 7.89
N VAL A 314 -4.71 -2.34 7.00
CA VAL A 314 -5.26 -3.06 5.85
C VAL A 314 -6.11 -4.26 6.27
N ALA A 315 -5.66 -5.02 7.27
CA ALA A 315 -6.43 -6.15 7.80
C ALA A 315 -7.78 -5.69 8.39
N GLY A 316 -7.80 -4.51 9.03
CA GLY A 316 -9.03 -3.88 9.49
C GLY A 316 -9.96 -3.51 8.34
N VAL A 317 -9.45 -2.89 7.27
CA VAL A 317 -10.26 -2.62 6.06
C VAL A 317 -10.83 -3.92 5.48
N ALA A 318 -10.01 -4.96 5.35
CA ALA A 318 -10.47 -6.27 4.88
C ALA A 318 -11.58 -6.85 5.77
N ALA A 319 -11.47 -6.72 7.10
CA ALA A 319 -12.52 -7.17 8.02
C ALA A 319 -13.83 -6.39 7.86
N LEU A 320 -13.76 -5.07 7.64
CA LEU A 320 -14.96 -4.26 7.35
C LEU A 320 -15.60 -4.66 6.01
N LEU A 321 -14.81 -4.96 4.98
CA LEU A 321 -15.30 -5.46 3.70
C LEU A 321 -15.94 -6.85 3.82
N VAL A 322 -15.36 -7.75 4.62
CA VAL A 322 -15.94 -9.07 4.92
C VAL A 322 -17.28 -8.92 5.64
N GLN A 323 -17.38 -8.00 6.60
CA GLN A 323 -18.65 -7.70 7.26
C GLN A 323 -19.70 -7.24 6.24
N ALA A 324 -19.37 -6.23 5.42
CA ALA A 324 -20.28 -5.69 4.41
C ALA A 324 -20.74 -6.79 3.41
N ALA A 325 -19.81 -7.61 2.92
CA ALA A 325 -20.13 -8.71 2.01
C ALA A 325 -21.03 -9.79 2.63
N ARG A 326 -20.95 -10.01 3.95
CA ARG A 326 -21.81 -10.97 4.65
C ARG A 326 -23.21 -10.43 4.93
N GLN A 327 -23.35 -9.12 5.05
CA GLN A 327 -24.63 -8.46 5.28
C GLN A 327 -25.48 -8.38 4.00
N ASP A 328 -24.88 -8.53 2.83
CA ASP A 328 -25.56 -8.53 1.53
C ASP A 328 -25.37 -9.89 0.82
N GLU A 329 -26.47 -10.63 0.63
CA GLU A 329 -26.45 -11.94 -0.03
C GLU A 329 -25.88 -11.88 -1.47
N SER A 330 -26.02 -10.74 -2.16
CA SER A 330 -25.49 -10.56 -3.51
C SER A 330 -23.95 -10.51 -3.55
N LEU A 331 -23.30 -10.26 -2.42
CA LEU A 331 -21.85 -10.12 -2.28
C LEU A 331 -21.15 -11.38 -1.76
N GLN A 332 -21.89 -12.46 -1.47
CA GLN A 332 -21.35 -13.69 -0.85
C GLN A 332 -20.16 -14.31 -1.60
N LEU A 333 -20.08 -14.13 -2.92
CA LEU A 333 -18.95 -14.63 -3.70
C LEU A 333 -17.63 -13.92 -3.37
N ALA A 334 -17.67 -12.67 -2.92
CA ALA A 334 -16.47 -11.91 -2.52
C ALA A 334 -15.80 -12.48 -1.27
N VAL A 335 -16.53 -13.26 -0.46
CA VAL A 335 -16.02 -13.91 0.77
C VAL A 335 -16.10 -15.43 0.69
N SER A 336 -16.23 -15.98 -0.52
CA SER A 336 -16.28 -17.41 -0.75
C SER A 336 -14.93 -18.07 -0.42
N PRO A 337 -14.89 -19.26 0.23
CA PRO A 337 -13.66 -20.03 0.36
C PRO A 337 -13.11 -20.51 -0.99
N GLN A 338 -13.90 -20.37 -2.07
CA GLN A 338 -13.53 -20.71 -3.43
C GLN A 338 -13.12 -19.47 -4.22
N GLY A 339 -12.08 -18.75 -3.77
CA GLY A 339 -11.51 -17.60 -4.46
C GLY A 339 -12.02 -16.23 -4.03
N GLY A 340 -12.73 -16.11 -2.91
CA GLY A 340 -13.08 -14.80 -2.33
C GLY A 340 -11.85 -13.99 -1.93
N ASN A 341 -10.77 -14.65 -1.51
CA ASN A 341 -9.50 -13.99 -1.21
C ASN A 341 -8.95 -13.19 -2.41
N THR A 342 -9.06 -13.72 -3.63
CA THR A 342 -8.63 -13.01 -4.85
C THR A 342 -9.56 -11.84 -5.15
N VAL A 343 -10.87 -11.95 -4.89
CA VAL A 343 -11.82 -10.82 -5.03
C VAL A 343 -11.44 -9.68 -4.09
N LEU A 344 -11.26 -9.96 -2.79
CA LEU A 344 -10.91 -8.92 -1.83
C LEU A 344 -9.53 -8.32 -2.11
N LYS A 345 -8.55 -9.12 -2.55
CA LYS A 345 -7.25 -8.62 -3.01
C LYS A 345 -7.41 -7.68 -4.21
N ALA A 346 -8.16 -8.08 -5.25
CA ALA A 346 -8.42 -7.24 -6.42
C ALA A 346 -9.13 -5.93 -6.04
N VAL A 347 -10.18 -5.99 -5.22
CA VAL A 347 -10.94 -4.80 -4.76
C VAL A 347 -10.05 -3.83 -3.99
N LEU A 348 -9.25 -4.32 -3.04
CA LEU A 348 -8.33 -3.48 -2.27
C LEU A 348 -7.30 -2.79 -3.18
N MET A 349 -6.74 -3.51 -4.15
CA MET A 349 -5.72 -2.98 -5.07
C MET A 349 -6.30 -2.03 -6.13
N THR A 350 -7.45 -2.33 -6.71
CA THR A 350 -8.11 -1.46 -7.70
C THR A 350 -8.56 -0.14 -7.06
N SER A 351 -9.04 -0.20 -5.81
CA SER A 351 -9.51 0.99 -5.10
C SER A 351 -8.41 1.88 -4.51
N ALA A 352 -7.16 1.40 -4.51
CA ALA A 352 -6.04 2.07 -3.88
C ALA A 352 -5.66 3.39 -4.56
N VAL A 353 -5.33 4.39 -3.73
CA VAL A 353 -4.97 5.74 -4.16
C VAL A 353 -3.48 5.80 -4.50
N LYS A 354 -3.16 6.24 -5.73
CA LYS A 354 -1.77 6.43 -6.16
C LYS A 354 -1.20 7.69 -5.51
N LEU A 355 -0.04 7.60 -4.88
CA LEU A 355 0.72 8.79 -4.48
C LEU A 355 1.58 9.27 -5.67
N PRO A 356 2.18 10.46 -5.60
CA PRO A 356 3.19 10.87 -6.56
C PRO A 356 4.28 9.81 -6.72
N TYR A 357 4.93 9.84 -7.89
CA TYR A 357 6.01 8.91 -8.26
C TYR A 357 5.58 7.44 -8.40
N TRP A 358 4.27 7.16 -8.45
CA TRP A 358 3.77 5.83 -8.75
C TRP A 358 4.03 5.46 -10.21
N ARG A 359 4.70 4.33 -10.46
CA ARG A 359 4.94 3.75 -11.79
C ARG A 359 5.01 2.23 -11.73
N LYS A 360 4.64 1.55 -12.81
CA LYS A 360 4.83 0.10 -12.94
C LYS A 360 6.32 -0.26 -12.90
N GLY A 361 6.70 -1.15 -12.00
CA GLY A 361 8.09 -1.55 -11.77
C GLY A 361 8.92 -0.46 -11.09
N ARG A 362 9.97 0.00 -11.77
CA ARG A 362 10.85 1.08 -11.30
C ARG A 362 10.38 2.42 -11.85
N LEU A 363 10.71 3.50 -11.14
CA LEU A 363 10.48 4.86 -11.65
C LEU A 363 11.17 5.03 -13.01
N GLY A 364 10.40 5.42 -14.01
CA GLY A 364 10.86 5.63 -15.39
C GLY A 364 9.80 6.33 -16.25
N PRO A 365 10.18 6.76 -17.47
CA PRO A 365 9.31 7.55 -18.35
C PRO A 365 8.16 6.75 -18.97
N GLU A 366 8.28 5.43 -19.03
CA GLU A 366 7.28 4.52 -19.59
C GLU A 366 6.93 3.46 -18.57
N ASP A 367 5.67 3.02 -18.55
CA ASP A 367 5.22 1.92 -17.70
C ASP A 367 5.85 0.58 -18.17
N ASP A 368 6.29 -0.22 -17.22
CA ASP A 368 6.75 -1.59 -17.47
C ASP A 368 5.55 -2.54 -17.56
N HIS A 369 5.26 -3.03 -18.76
CA HIS A 369 4.15 -3.96 -18.96
C HIS A 369 4.41 -5.38 -18.41
N GLU A 370 5.64 -5.70 -18.01
CA GLU A 370 5.99 -6.98 -17.38
C GLU A 370 6.10 -6.88 -15.84
N ALA A 371 5.89 -5.69 -15.26
CA ALA A 371 5.87 -5.44 -13.82
C ALA A 371 4.56 -4.74 -13.42
N PRO A 372 3.52 -5.46 -12.98
CA PRO A 372 2.17 -4.91 -12.82
C PRO A 372 2.06 -3.78 -11.79
N LEU A 373 2.95 -3.72 -10.79
CA LEU A 373 2.86 -2.78 -9.68
C LEU A 373 4.16 -1.98 -9.51
N ASP A 374 4.03 -0.85 -8.80
CA ASP A 374 5.19 -0.10 -8.31
C ASP A 374 5.93 -0.89 -7.22
N TYR A 375 7.26 -0.99 -7.31
CA TYR A 375 8.04 -1.77 -6.35
C TYR A 375 8.07 -1.20 -4.93
N VAL A 376 7.66 0.05 -4.71
CA VAL A 376 7.60 0.69 -3.40
C VAL A 376 6.15 0.82 -2.95
N GLN A 377 5.28 1.30 -3.83
CA GLN A 377 3.90 1.62 -3.49
C GLN A 377 2.91 0.48 -3.74
N GLY A 378 3.30 -0.57 -4.46
CA GLY A 378 2.39 -1.61 -4.93
C GLY A 378 1.32 -1.02 -5.84
N ALA A 379 0.05 -1.31 -5.58
CA ALA A 379 -1.09 -0.68 -6.23
C ALA A 379 -1.44 0.71 -5.65
N GLY A 380 -0.69 1.21 -4.67
CA GLY A 380 -0.96 2.47 -3.96
C GLY A 380 -1.52 2.26 -2.56
N VAL A 381 -2.08 3.32 -2.00
CA VAL A 381 -2.56 3.41 -0.63
C VAL A 381 -3.95 2.80 -0.48
N VAL A 382 -4.15 1.97 0.55
CA VAL A 382 -5.50 1.50 0.92
C VAL A 382 -6.47 2.67 1.22
N ASP A 383 -7.69 2.58 0.68
CA ASP A 383 -8.79 3.50 0.99
C ASP A 383 -10.07 2.70 1.25
N ALA A 384 -10.52 2.69 2.51
CA ALA A 384 -11.67 1.91 2.94
C ALA A 384 -12.99 2.36 2.28
N VAL A 385 -13.15 3.66 2.00
CA VAL A 385 -14.37 4.19 1.37
C VAL A 385 -14.44 3.74 -0.08
N ARG A 386 -13.33 3.89 -0.82
CA ARG A 386 -13.24 3.47 -2.22
C ARG A 386 -13.39 1.94 -2.33
N ALA A 387 -12.73 1.19 -1.46
CA ALA A 387 -12.84 -0.27 -1.45
C ALA A 387 -14.27 -0.74 -1.17
N HIS A 388 -14.94 -0.14 -0.19
CA HIS A 388 -16.34 -0.47 0.12
C HIS A 388 -17.28 -0.12 -1.05
N ARG A 389 -17.10 1.05 -1.68
CA ARG A 389 -17.89 1.45 -2.87
C ARG A 389 -17.68 0.49 -4.03
N LEU A 390 -16.44 0.06 -4.29
CA LEU A 390 -16.14 -0.89 -5.36
C LEU A 390 -16.73 -2.28 -5.05
N LEU A 391 -16.61 -2.76 -3.82
CA LEU A 391 -17.23 -4.03 -3.40
C LEU A 391 -18.75 -4.00 -3.60
N THR A 392 -19.40 -2.93 -3.13
CA THR A 392 -20.87 -2.77 -3.16
C THR A 392 -21.42 -2.35 -4.52
N ALA A 393 -20.59 -1.92 -5.47
CA ALA A 393 -20.97 -1.81 -6.88
C ALA A 393 -21.40 -3.18 -7.46
N GLY A 394 -20.91 -4.26 -6.84
CA GLY A 394 -21.40 -5.61 -7.06
C GLY A 394 -20.77 -6.32 -8.25
N ARG A 395 -21.25 -7.54 -8.48
CA ARG A 395 -20.67 -8.44 -9.47
C ARG A 395 -21.10 -8.08 -10.90
N GLY A 396 -20.15 -7.80 -11.79
CA GLY A 396 -20.35 -7.66 -13.23
C GLY A 396 -19.79 -8.84 -14.00
N ARG A 397 -20.61 -9.56 -14.75
CA ARG A 397 -20.17 -10.69 -15.59
C ARG A 397 -19.66 -10.22 -16.96
N PRO A 398 -18.89 -11.04 -17.71
CA PRO A 398 -18.47 -10.73 -19.07
C PRO A 398 -19.67 -10.29 -19.95
N GLY A 399 -19.46 -9.27 -20.76
CA GLY A 399 -20.51 -8.54 -21.47
C GLY A 399 -20.55 -7.07 -21.06
N ALA A 400 -21.70 -6.42 -21.23
CA ALA A 400 -21.89 -5.03 -20.83
C ALA A 400 -21.91 -4.90 -19.31
N VAL A 401 -21.01 -4.07 -18.77
CA VAL A 401 -20.86 -3.82 -17.33
C VAL A 401 -20.90 -2.33 -17.01
N GLY A 402 -21.11 -2.01 -15.72
CA GLY A 402 -21.01 -0.64 -15.22
C GLY A 402 -19.57 -0.11 -15.23
N THR A 403 -19.42 1.17 -14.90
CA THR A 403 -18.11 1.83 -14.75
C THR A 403 -17.32 1.35 -13.53
N SER A 404 -17.95 0.63 -12.61
CA SER A 404 -17.28 -0.04 -11.50
C SER A 404 -17.92 -1.39 -11.23
N GLY A 405 -17.14 -2.31 -10.68
CA GLY A 405 -17.60 -3.64 -10.30
C GLY A 405 -16.45 -4.64 -10.18
N TRP A 406 -16.81 -5.88 -9.91
CA TRP A 406 -15.85 -6.99 -9.83
C TRP A 406 -16.46 -8.28 -10.39
N ASP A 407 -15.63 -9.27 -10.70
CA ASP A 407 -16.05 -10.62 -11.04
C ASP A 407 -15.16 -11.66 -10.36
N LEU A 408 -15.75 -12.82 -10.08
CA LEU A 408 -15.05 -14.06 -9.71
C LEU A 408 -15.39 -15.09 -10.77
N ASN A 409 -14.44 -15.38 -11.65
CA ASN A 409 -14.68 -16.12 -12.88
C ASN A 409 -13.55 -17.10 -13.17
N GLN A 410 -13.67 -17.82 -14.27
CA GLN A 410 -12.71 -18.83 -14.69
C GLN A 410 -12.37 -18.69 -16.16
N LEU A 411 -11.12 -18.96 -16.49
CA LEU A 411 -10.66 -19.21 -17.86
C LEU A 411 -10.50 -20.72 -18.05
N GLU A 412 -10.92 -21.20 -19.22
CA GLU A 412 -10.80 -22.60 -19.61
C GLU A 412 -10.05 -22.67 -20.93
N THR A 413 -8.83 -23.21 -20.90
CA THR A 413 -7.93 -23.25 -22.06
C THR A 413 -8.50 -23.91 -23.31
N GLN A 414 -9.53 -24.76 -23.18
CA GLN A 414 -10.16 -25.46 -24.30
C GLN A 414 -11.53 -24.89 -24.74
N ARG A 415 -12.11 -23.96 -23.99
CA ARG A 415 -13.49 -23.48 -24.24
C ARG A 415 -13.63 -21.97 -24.25
N THR A 416 -12.96 -21.30 -23.34
CA THR A 416 -13.07 -19.86 -23.12
C THR A 416 -11.68 -19.29 -22.90
N PHE A 417 -11.01 -18.95 -24.00
CA PHE A 417 -9.63 -18.47 -23.99
C PHE A 417 -9.51 -17.00 -23.53
N GLN A 418 -10.61 -16.24 -23.58
CA GLN A 418 -10.68 -14.88 -23.08
C GLN A 418 -12.06 -14.56 -22.50
N GLN A 419 -12.10 -13.60 -21.59
CA GLN A 419 -13.32 -12.98 -21.07
C GLN A 419 -13.29 -11.48 -21.34
N VAL A 420 -14.40 -10.91 -21.78
CA VAL A 420 -14.48 -9.50 -22.23
C VAL A 420 -15.54 -8.76 -21.44
N TYR A 421 -15.15 -7.65 -20.82
CA TYR A 421 -16.01 -6.75 -20.05
C TYR A 421 -16.09 -5.42 -20.78
N GLN A 422 -17.28 -5.04 -21.23
CA GLN A 422 -17.53 -3.85 -22.04
C GLN A 422 -18.02 -2.71 -21.15
N VAL A 423 -17.22 -1.64 -21.05
CA VAL A 423 -17.48 -0.46 -20.24
C VAL A 423 -17.80 0.71 -21.17
N THR A 424 -18.91 1.40 -20.91
CA THR A 424 -19.24 2.66 -21.61
C THR A 424 -18.82 3.86 -20.76
N VAL A 425 -18.01 4.76 -21.34
CA VAL A 425 -17.52 5.99 -20.72
C VAL A 425 -17.93 7.17 -21.62
N PRO A 426 -19.13 7.76 -21.42
CA PRO A 426 -19.67 8.78 -22.33
C PRO A 426 -18.81 10.05 -22.43
N GLU A 427 -18.11 10.40 -21.36
CA GLU A 427 -17.24 11.56 -21.26
C GLU A 427 -15.83 11.09 -20.87
N PRO A 428 -15.03 10.57 -21.82
CA PRO A 428 -13.72 9.97 -21.55
C PRO A 428 -12.62 11.02 -21.30
N ALA A 429 -12.93 12.31 -21.35
CA ALA A 429 -11.96 13.32 -20.96
C ALA A 429 -11.77 13.29 -19.44
N ASP A 430 -10.51 13.36 -18.99
CA ASP A 430 -10.13 13.41 -17.59
C ASP A 430 -10.65 12.25 -16.71
N LYS A 431 -10.87 11.04 -17.27
CA LYS A 431 -11.15 9.83 -16.47
C LYS A 431 -9.94 8.91 -16.34
N MET A 432 -9.90 8.18 -15.24
CA MET A 432 -8.95 7.11 -14.98
C MET A 432 -9.70 5.78 -14.96
N LEU A 433 -9.32 4.86 -15.85
CA LEU A 433 -9.72 3.46 -15.78
C LEU A 433 -8.66 2.71 -14.97
N THR A 434 -9.08 2.09 -13.86
CA THR A 434 -8.25 1.21 -13.06
C THR A 434 -8.81 -0.20 -13.15
N ALA A 435 -7.95 -1.21 -13.35
CA ALA A 435 -8.36 -2.61 -13.32
C ALA A 435 -7.27 -3.47 -12.67
N THR A 436 -7.67 -4.39 -11.78
CA THR A 436 -6.76 -5.38 -11.19
C THR A 436 -7.31 -6.77 -11.40
N LEU A 437 -6.50 -7.64 -11.99
CA LEU A 437 -6.72 -9.07 -12.14
C LEU A 437 -5.86 -9.81 -11.10
N THR A 438 -6.41 -10.80 -10.41
CA THR A 438 -5.67 -11.59 -9.42
C THR A 438 -6.08 -13.07 -9.47
N TRP A 439 -5.13 -13.97 -9.24
CA TRP A 439 -5.35 -15.41 -9.10
C TRP A 439 -4.40 -15.98 -8.03
N ASN A 440 -4.62 -17.21 -7.57
CA ASN A 440 -3.70 -17.86 -6.63
C ASN A 440 -2.64 -18.65 -7.41
N ARG A 441 -1.38 -18.59 -6.98
CA ARG A 441 -0.37 -19.59 -7.35
C ARG A 441 -0.62 -20.90 -6.62
N HIS A 442 -0.13 -21.99 -7.20
CA HIS A 442 -0.42 -23.35 -6.74
C HIS A 442 0.72 -23.96 -5.90
N TYR A 443 0.34 -24.63 -4.82
CA TYR A 443 1.22 -25.28 -3.86
C TYR A 443 0.70 -26.67 -3.51
N SER A 444 1.64 -27.59 -3.28
CA SER A 444 1.34 -28.93 -2.75
C SER A 444 0.73 -28.82 -1.35
N ASP A 445 -0.33 -29.58 -1.07
CA ASP A 445 -0.89 -29.75 0.27
C ASP A 445 -0.06 -30.72 1.15
N GLN A 446 0.94 -31.38 0.55
CA GLN A 446 1.90 -32.24 1.24
C GLN A 446 3.16 -31.47 1.64
N TYR A 447 3.62 -31.68 2.87
CA TYR A 447 4.92 -31.20 3.34
C TYR A 447 6.06 -31.63 2.39
N PRO A 448 7.01 -30.73 2.02
CA PRO A 448 7.22 -29.39 2.54
C PRO A 448 6.55 -28.29 1.70
N PHE A 449 5.37 -28.56 1.13
CA PHE A 449 4.48 -27.62 0.45
C PHE A 449 5.14 -26.94 -0.76
N HIS A 450 5.81 -27.72 -1.61
CA HIS A 450 6.47 -27.19 -2.80
C HIS A 450 5.47 -26.47 -3.73
N ARG A 451 5.88 -25.32 -4.27
CA ARG A 451 5.20 -24.65 -5.37
C ARG A 451 5.09 -25.61 -6.55
N LEU A 452 3.91 -25.67 -7.15
CA LEU A 452 3.58 -26.50 -8.31
C LEU A 452 3.58 -25.63 -9.57
N SER A 453 4.77 -25.20 -10.00
CA SER A 453 4.92 -24.25 -11.11
C SER A 453 4.37 -24.74 -12.45
N ASP A 454 4.20 -26.06 -12.61
CA ASP A 454 3.55 -26.68 -13.77
C ASP A 454 2.03 -26.48 -13.81
N LYS A 455 1.43 -26.09 -12.67
CA LYS A 455 0.01 -25.74 -12.56
C LYS A 455 -0.26 -24.25 -12.64
N ASP A 456 0.75 -23.40 -12.39
CA ASP A 456 0.58 -21.95 -12.41
C ASP A 456 0.09 -21.50 -13.80
N SER A 457 -0.95 -20.67 -13.80
CA SER A 457 -1.42 -20.00 -15.00
C SER A 457 -0.69 -18.68 -15.23
N ASP A 458 -0.55 -18.34 -16.50
CA ASP A 458 0.02 -17.10 -17.02
C ASP A 458 -1.12 -16.28 -17.66
N LEU A 459 -1.74 -15.42 -16.86
CA LEU A 459 -2.88 -14.60 -17.27
C LEU A 459 -2.43 -13.17 -17.57
N ARG A 460 -3.05 -12.58 -18.58
CA ARG A 460 -2.81 -11.22 -19.06
C ARG A 460 -4.07 -10.36 -18.92
N LEU A 461 -3.87 -9.08 -18.63
CA LEU A 461 -4.92 -8.06 -18.61
C LEU A 461 -4.69 -7.05 -19.73
N GLU A 462 -5.75 -6.72 -20.47
CA GLU A 462 -5.69 -5.77 -21.58
C GLU A 462 -6.85 -4.77 -21.53
N VAL A 463 -6.61 -3.55 -21.99
CA VAL A 463 -7.64 -2.53 -22.21
C VAL A 463 -7.63 -2.14 -23.68
N TRP A 464 -8.80 -2.30 -24.32
CA TRP A 464 -9.01 -1.92 -25.71
C TRP A 464 -10.05 -0.81 -25.82
N ALA A 465 -9.92 0.05 -26.82
CA ALA A 465 -10.98 0.95 -27.26
C ALA A 465 -11.74 0.36 -28.46
N VAL A 466 -13.05 0.60 -28.50
CA VAL A 466 -13.89 0.32 -29.66
C VAL A 466 -14.01 1.59 -30.49
N ASP A 467 -13.52 1.56 -31.73
CA ASP A 467 -13.63 2.70 -32.65
C ASP A 467 -15.09 2.84 -33.14
N PRO A 468 -15.80 3.94 -32.82
CA PRO A 468 -17.17 4.14 -33.29
C PRO A 468 -17.26 4.30 -34.82
N ALA A 469 -16.19 4.73 -35.49
CA ALA A 469 -16.12 4.83 -36.95
C ALA A 469 -15.80 3.49 -37.63
N HIS A 470 -15.14 2.57 -36.92
CA HIS A 470 -14.76 1.25 -37.41
C HIS A 470 -15.02 0.16 -36.36
N PRO A 471 -16.28 -0.25 -36.13
CA PRO A 471 -16.65 -1.19 -35.06
C PRO A 471 -15.98 -2.57 -35.12
N ASN A 472 -15.37 -2.90 -36.27
CA ASN A 472 -14.64 -4.15 -36.49
C ASN A 472 -13.13 -4.02 -36.19
N ARG A 473 -12.66 -2.87 -35.69
CA ARG A 473 -11.26 -2.60 -35.43
C ARG A 473 -11.08 -2.02 -34.03
N ASP A 474 -11.07 -2.91 -33.04
CA ASP A 474 -10.66 -2.55 -31.69
C ASP A 474 -9.17 -2.13 -31.68
N VAL A 475 -8.82 -1.19 -30.83
CA VAL A 475 -7.46 -0.67 -30.64
C VAL A 475 -6.98 -1.02 -29.25
N LEU A 476 -5.90 -1.79 -29.12
CA LEU A 476 -5.26 -2.05 -27.83
C LEU A 476 -4.64 -0.75 -27.32
N LEU A 477 -5.03 -0.31 -26.13
CA LEU A 477 -4.58 0.94 -25.53
C LEU A 477 -3.53 0.71 -24.44
N ASP A 478 -3.71 -0.32 -23.61
CA ASP A 478 -2.77 -0.69 -22.55
C ASP A 478 -2.89 -2.19 -22.22
N TYR A 479 -1.85 -2.77 -21.63
CA TYR A 479 -1.85 -4.13 -21.13
C TYR A 479 -0.88 -4.33 -19.96
N SER A 480 -1.03 -5.45 -19.26
CA SER A 480 -0.15 -5.91 -18.19
C SER A 480 0.00 -7.43 -18.36
N ASP A 481 1.23 -7.90 -18.48
CA ASP A 481 1.62 -9.24 -18.94
C ASP A 481 2.91 -9.73 -18.24
N SER A 482 2.87 -9.87 -16.91
CA SER A 482 3.97 -10.42 -16.13
C SER A 482 3.99 -11.94 -16.17
N ARG A 483 5.17 -12.50 -16.49
CA ARG A 483 5.39 -13.96 -16.48
C ARG A 483 5.52 -14.56 -15.10
N VAL A 484 5.68 -13.72 -14.07
CA VAL A 484 5.99 -14.16 -12.70
C VAL A 484 4.90 -13.75 -11.73
N ASP A 485 4.16 -12.67 -11.95
CA ASP A 485 3.14 -12.26 -11.00
C ASP A 485 1.87 -13.10 -11.10
N ASN A 486 1.11 -13.14 -10.01
CA ASN A 486 -0.26 -13.64 -9.98
C ASN A 486 -1.29 -12.50 -9.86
N VAL A 487 -0.87 -11.34 -10.35
CA VAL A 487 -1.55 -10.06 -10.34
C VAL A 487 -1.25 -9.41 -11.69
N GLU A 488 -2.27 -8.83 -12.32
CA GLU A 488 -2.08 -7.84 -13.37
C GLU A 488 -2.82 -6.56 -13.00
N HIS A 489 -2.24 -5.40 -13.30
CA HIS A 489 -2.82 -4.12 -12.93
C HIS A 489 -2.69 -3.11 -14.06
N ILE A 490 -3.75 -2.34 -14.31
CA ILE A 490 -3.78 -1.25 -15.27
C ILE A 490 -4.31 -0.01 -14.57
N PHE A 491 -3.62 1.11 -14.75
CA PHE A 491 -4.01 2.44 -14.28
C PHE A 491 -3.83 3.43 -15.43
N PHE A 492 -4.91 3.67 -16.17
CA PHE A 492 -4.85 4.25 -17.51
C PHE A 492 -5.77 5.47 -17.63
N VAL A 493 -5.28 6.53 -18.29
CA VAL A 493 -6.11 7.72 -18.62
C VAL A 493 -6.95 7.40 -19.85
N THR A 494 -8.28 7.53 -19.77
CA THR A 494 -9.15 7.31 -20.92
C THR A 494 -8.85 8.29 -22.05
N VAL A 495 -8.92 7.81 -23.30
CA VAL A 495 -8.53 8.55 -24.50
C VAL A 495 -9.75 8.97 -25.33
N PRO A 496 -10.06 10.28 -25.42
CA PRO A 496 -10.97 10.80 -26.44
C PRO A 496 -10.44 10.52 -27.85
N PRO A 497 -11.28 10.14 -28.84
CA PRO A 497 -12.74 10.21 -28.83
C PRO A 497 -13.46 8.91 -28.42
N TYR A 498 -12.78 7.93 -27.84
CA TYR A 498 -13.38 6.63 -27.55
C TYR A 498 -14.34 6.69 -26.35
N ALA A 499 -15.59 6.24 -26.54
CA ALA A 499 -16.58 6.16 -25.47
C ALA A 499 -16.89 4.73 -25.02
N GLN A 500 -16.30 3.73 -25.68
CA GLN A 500 -16.47 2.32 -25.36
C GLN A 500 -15.12 1.65 -25.21
N TYR A 501 -14.94 0.98 -24.07
CA TYR A 501 -13.74 0.26 -23.72
C TYR A 501 -14.06 -1.21 -23.47
N LYS A 502 -13.08 -2.08 -23.71
CA LYS A 502 -13.12 -3.50 -23.37
C LYS A 502 -11.97 -3.79 -22.41
N ILE A 503 -12.28 -4.32 -21.24
CA ILE A 503 -11.31 -4.95 -20.35
C ILE A 503 -11.30 -6.43 -20.71
N VAL A 504 -10.14 -6.97 -21.06
CA VAL A 504 -9.98 -8.35 -21.52
C VAL A 504 -9.05 -9.10 -20.59
N VAL A 505 -9.51 -10.27 -20.13
CA VAL A 505 -8.72 -11.24 -19.37
C VAL A 505 -8.48 -12.44 -20.27
N THR A 506 -7.21 -12.80 -20.49
CA THR A 506 -6.81 -13.87 -21.43
C THR A 506 -5.55 -14.59 -20.91
N TYR A 507 -5.20 -15.74 -21.48
CA TYR A 507 -3.86 -16.30 -21.31
C TYR A 507 -2.83 -15.53 -22.16
N ALA A 508 -1.63 -15.30 -21.63
CA ALA A 508 -0.56 -14.54 -22.30
C ALA A 508 -0.07 -15.19 -23.61
N ASN A 509 0.03 -16.52 -23.65
CA ASN A 509 0.57 -17.28 -24.79
C ASN A 509 -0.40 -18.33 -25.35
N LEU A 510 -1.33 -17.90 -26.21
CA LEU A 510 -2.25 -18.82 -26.92
C LEU A 510 -1.56 -19.73 -27.96
N SER A 511 -0.28 -19.48 -28.28
CA SER A 511 0.49 -20.21 -29.31
C SER A 511 1.27 -21.43 -28.78
N GLY A 512 1.25 -21.69 -27.46
CA GLY A 512 2.01 -22.76 -26.80
C GLY A 512 1.18 -23.98 -26.39
N VAL A 513 1.80 -24.91 -25.64
CA VAL A 513 1.07 -26.00 -24.96
C VAL A 513 0.24 -25.38 -23.85
N MET A 514 -1.05 -25.18 -24.12
CA MET A 514 -1.98 -24.68 -23.12
C MET A 514 -2.08 -25.69 -21.96
N PRO A 515 -1.94 -25.26 -20.69
CA PRO A 515 -2.20 -26.16 -19.59
C PRO A 515 -3.63 -26.70 -19.71
N ALA A 516 -3.86 -27.98 -19.42
CA ALA A 516 -5.20 -28.57 -19.45
C ALA A 516 -6.12 -28.06 -18.32
N ALA A 517 -5.73 -26.97 -17.65
CA ALA A 517 -6.27 -26.50 -16.40
C ALA A 517 -7.28 -25.35 -16.61
N THR A 518 -8.25 -25.31 -15.72
CA THR A 518 -9.14 -24.17 -15.50
C THR A 518 -8.48 -23.26 -14.47
N GLU A 519 -8.30 -21.99 -14.79
CA GLU A 519 -7.79 -21.00 -13.83
C GLU A 519 -8.94 -20.20 -13.23
N ARG A 520 -8.97 -20.04 -11.91
CA ARG A 520 -9.93 -19.15 -11.25
C ARG A 520 -9.24 -17.82 -10.97
N TYR A 521 -9.89 -16.75 -11.39
CA TYR A 521 -9.39 -15.41 -11.20
C TYR A 521 -10.48 -14.48 -10.65
N ALA A 522 -10.04 -13.37 -10.06
CA ALA A 522 -10.90 -12.24 -9.77
C ALA A 522 -10.44 -11.02 -10.58
N LEU A 523 -11.39 -10.25 -11.08
CA LEU A 523 -11.16 -8.96 -11.73
C LEU A 523 -11.94 -7.90 -10.96
N ALA A 524 -11.34 -6.75 -10.70
CA ALA A 524 -12.05 -5.56 -10.23
C ALA A 524 -11.69 -4.36 -11.11
N TRP A 525 -12.63 -3.44 -11.32
CA TRP A 525 -12.40 -2.24 -12.12
C TRP A 525 -13.16 -1.02 -11.61
N THR A 526 -12.61 0.17 -11.89
CA THR A 526 -13.30 1.46 -11.74
C THR A 526 -12.98 2.38 -12.91
N VAL A 527 -13.91 3.29 -13.20
CA VAL A 527 -13.70 4.49 -14.02
C VAL A 527 -14.07 5.69 -13.17
N ASP A 528 -13.05 6.41 -12.71
CA ASP A 528 -13.17 7.54 -11.81
C ASP A 528 -12.72 8.84 -12.49
N GLU A 529 -13.08 9.98 -11.91
CA GLU A 529 -12.43 11.25 -12.29
C GLU A 529 -10.93 11.18 -12.01
N LYS A 530 -10.13 11.73 -12.92
CA LYS A 530 -8.71 11.95 -12.66
C LYS A 530 -8.58 12.90 -11.46
N SER A 531 -7.92 12.41 -10.40
CA SER A 531 -7.69 13.21 -9.21
C SER A 531 -6.94 14.49 -9.58
N ARG A 532 -7.42 15.61 -9.03
CA ARG A 532 -6.78 16.93 -9.09
C ARG A 532 -6.32 17.38 -7.70
N GLU A 533 -6.21 16.44 -6.76
CA GLU A 533 -5.69 16.74 -5.45
C GLU A 533 -4.26 17.29 -5.60
N GLU A 534 -4.03 18.47 -5.02
CA GLU A 534 -2.69 19.00 -4.80
C GLU A 534 -2.45 18.93 -3.30
N ASN A 535 -1.37 18.27 -2.89
CA ASN A 535 -0.94 18.23 -1.50
C ASN A 535 0.47 18.79 -1.41
N ILE A 536 0.63 19.85 -0.62
CA ILE A 536 1.93 20.49 -0.41
C ILE A 536 2.99 19.51 0.12
N LEU A 537 2.57 18.45 0.83
CA LEU A 537 3.46 17.41 1.34
C LEU A 537 4.06 16.49 0.27
N TRP A 538 3.59 16.56 -0.97
CA TRP A 538 4.22 15.85 -2.09
C TRP A 538 5.55 16.48 -2.51
N TYR A 539 5.72 17.76 -2.17
CA TYR A 539 6.94 18.54 -2.41
C TYR A 539 7.87 18.55 -1.18
N ASP A 540 7.45 17.95 -0.07
CA ASP A 540 8.22 17.75 1.15
C ASP A 540 9.03 16.44 1.03
N LEU A 541 10.22 16.57 0.43
CA LEU A 541 11.09 15.44 0.11
C LEU A 541 11.85 14.94 1.34
N ASN A 542 12.00 15.75 2.39
CA ASN A 542 12.67 15.35 3.63
C ASN A 542 11.70 14.87 4.73
N ALA A 543 10.39 14.96 4.46
CA ALA A 543 9.29 14.63 5.35
C ALA A 543 9.17 15.53 6.60
N ASP A 544 9.80 16.70 6.69
CA ASP A 544 9.79 17.52 7.92
C ASP A 544 8.47 18.31 8.12
N GLY A 545 7.59 18.25 7.13
CA GLY A 545 6.30 18.93 7.08
C GLY A 545 6.36 20.36 6.52
N ILE A 546 7.51 20.80 5.99
CA ILE A 546 7.76 22.16 5.51
C ILE A 546 8.54 22.11 4.20
N VAL A 547 7.90 22.55 3.10
CA VAL A 547 8.59 22.69 1.81
C VAL A 547 9.54 23.90 1.85
N ASN A 548 10.85 23.66 1.78
CA ASN A 548 11.89 24.68 1.92
C ASN A 548 13.21 24.35 1.19
N GLU A 549 14.28 25.11 1.47
CA GLU A 549 15.62 24.94 0.85
C GLU A 549 16.23 23.54 1.08
N LEU A 550 15.80 22.82 2.12
CA LEU A 550 16.22 21.44 2.40
C LEU A 550 15.63 20.45 1.39
N ASP A 551 14.38 20.63 0.95
CA ASP A 551 13.77 19.81 -0.10
C ASP A 551 14.42 20.08 -1.44
N PHE A 552 14.67 21.35 -1.74
CA PHE A 552 15.43 21.75 -2.93
C PHE A 552 16.81 21.06 -2.96
N LYS A 553 17.49 20.98 -1.81
CA LYS A 553 18.76 20.28 -1.70
C LYS A 553 18.63 18.78 -2.00
N ILE A 554 17.60 18.10 -1.46
CA ILE A 554 17.34 16.69 -1.76
C ILE A 554 17.06 16.50 -3.25
N LEU A 555 16.22 17.35 -3.85
CA LEU A 555 15.93 17.29 -5.28
C LEU A 555 17.21 17.43 -6.12
N MET A 556 18.09 18.35 -5.76
CA MET A 556 19.37 18.55 -6.45
C MET A 556 20.32 17.36 -6.28
N ASP A 557 20.38 16.77 -5.08
CA ASP A 557 21.19 15.58 -4.83
C ASP A 557 20.66 14.38 -5.63
N ASN A 558 19.33 14.19 -5.69
CA ASN A 558 18.67 13.14 -6.46
C ASN A 558 18.87 13.33 -7.97
N LEU A 559 18.76 14.56 -8.49
CA LEU A 559 19.07 14.89 -9.88
C LEU A 559 20.50 14.49 -10.28
N MET A 560 21.46 14.68 -9.36
CA MET A 560 22.84 14.25 -9.56
C MET A 560 23.02 12.73 -9.43
N GLN A 561 22.21 12.08 -8.59
CA GLN A 561 22.24 10.64 -8.35
C GLN A 561 21.61 9.84 -9.49
N VAL A 562 20.50 10.28 -10.08
CA VAL A 562 19.90 9.66 -11.28
C VAL A 562 20.93 9.54 -12.41
N ARG A 563 21.77 10.57 -12.58
CA ARG A 563 22.85 10.55 -13.59
C ARG A 563 23.94 9.50 -13.31
N LYS A 564 24.11 9.10 -12.05
CA LYS A 564 25.15 8.13 -11.62
C LYS A 564 24.59 6.72 -11.49
N SER A 565 23.34 6.59 -11.06
CA SER A 565 22.65 5.34 -10.77
C SER A 565 21.18 5.47 -11.19
N PRO A 566 20.86 5.28 -12.48
CA PRO A 566 19.49 5.43 -12.99
C PRO A 566 18.48 4.43 -12.40
N GLN A 567 18.93 3.43 -11.65
CA GLN A 567 18.12 2.29 -11.19
C GLN A 567 17.56 2.44 -9.76
N SER A 568 17.96 3.48 -9.01
CA SER A 568 17.44 3.72 -7.67
C SER A 568 16.08 4.40 -7.71
N TYR A 569 15.12 3.93 -6.91
CA TYR A 569 13.89 4.68 -6.65
C TYR A 569 14.25 5.96 -5.90
N LEU A 570 14.01 7.11 -6.53
CA LEU A 570 14.31 8.43 -5.99
C LEU A 570 13.04 9.27 -6.05
N ILE A 571 12.76 9.98 -4.96
CA ILE A 571 11.71 10.98 -4.90
C ILE A 571 12.18 12.27 -5.59
N GLY A 572 11.25 13.04 -6.17
CA GLY A 572 11.58 14.33 -6.80
C GLY A 572 11.29 14.44 -8.30
N ASP A 573 10.59 13.49 -8.91
CA ASP A 573 9.92 13.68 -10.22
C ASP A 573 8.63 14.49 -10.00
N ILE A 574 8.80 15.76 -9.62
CA ILE A 574 7.77 16.65 -9.11
C ILE A 574 6.65 16.85 -10.13
N ASN A 575 6.99 16.90 -11.42
CA ASN A 575 6.01 17.05 -12.49
C ASN A 575 5.36 15.71 -12.92
N MET A 576 5.80 14.59 -12.32
CA MET A 576 5.30 13.24 -12.53
C MET A 576 5.39 12.75 -13.98
N ASP A 577 6.47 13.08 -14.68
CA ASP A 577 6.74 12.63 -16.04
C ASP A 577 7.66 11.40 -16.14
N GLY A 578 8.05 10.85 -14.99
CA GLY A 578 8.91 9.67 -14.88
C GLY A 578 10.39 9.99 -14.92
N THR A 579 10.79 11.27 -14.90
CA THR A 579 12.19 11.69 -14.89
C THR A 579 12.44 12.78 -13.87
N ILE A 580 13.60 12.73 -13.20
CA ILE A 580 14.06 13.84 -12.35
C ILE A 580 15.00 14.71 -13.19
N ASP A 581 14.53 15.89 -13.60
CA ASP A 581 15.25 16.82 -14.45
C ASP A 581 15.09 18.31 -14.02
N ALA A 582 15.50 19.24 -14.90
CA ALA A 582 15.45 20.67 -14.59
C ALA A 582 14.03 21.24 -14.49
N ARG A 583 13.02 20.57 -15.07
CA ARG A 583 11.62 20.94 -14.99
C ARG A 583 11.06 20.67 -13.60
N ASP A 584 11.50 19.61 -12.93
CA ASP A 584 11.12 19.35 -11.54
C ASP A 584 11.64 20.43 -10.60
N VAL A 585 12.87 20.87 -10.84
CA VAL A 585 13.48 21.98 -10.10
C VAL A 585 12.68 23.27 -10.31
N GLN A 586 12.22 23.53 -11.53
CA GLN A 586 11.38 24.68 -11.82
C GLN A 586 10.02 24.57 -11.11
N GLU A 587 9.36 23.41 -11.20
CA GLU A 587 8.06 23.16 -10.56
C GLU A 587 8.17 23.32 -9.04
N LEU A 588 9.22 22.78 -8.39
CA LEU A 588 9.44 22.95 -6.95
C LEU A 588 9.66 24.42 -6.56
N LEU A 589 10.34 25.21 -7.39
CA LEU A 589 10.57 26.64 -7.12
C LEU A 589 9.31 27.51 -7.30
N GLU A 590 8.29 26.99 -8.00
CA GLU A 590 7.01 27.66 -8.23
C GLU A 590 5.98 27.40 -7.12
N ARG A 591 6.26 26.46 -6.21
CA ARG A 591 5.45 26.14 -5.02
C ARG A 591 5.98 26.87 -3.78
#